data_AF-A0A1B6KLT5-F1
#
_entry.id   AF-A0A1B6KLT5-F1
#
_cell.length_a   1.000
_cell.length_b   1.000
_cell.length_c   1.000
_cell.angle_alpha   90.00
_cell.angle_beta   90.00
_cell.angle_gamma   90.00
#
_symmetry.space_group_name_H-M   'P 1'
#
loop_
_entity.id
_entity.type
_entity.pdbx_description
1 polymer ?
#
loop_
_entity_poly.entity_id
_entity_poly.type
_entity_poly.pdbx_seq_one_letter_code
_entity_poly.pdbx_strand_id
1 'polypeptide(L)'
;KPLERCQLKNWKDYLEFEVAQGDAKRISVLFERCLIACALYEDFWLRYLRYLEEKVTDNTEIIRDVYERACTIHHKKKPSLHLHWAVYEEMQGNYDKAAILPRKATGEVSAEELEGLLGV
;
A
#
# COMPACT_ATOMS: atom_id res chain seq x y z
N LYS A 1 -21.21 -3.64 -0.66
CA LYS A 1 -21.36 -4.09 -2.06
C LYS A 1 -20.07 -3.76 -2.80
N PRO A 2 -19.43 -4.71 -3.49
CA PRO A 2 -18.24 -4.42 -4.29
C PRO A 2 -18.55 -3.40 -5.38
N LEU A 3 -17.59 -2.53 -5.69
CA LEU A 3 -17.66 -1.63 -6.84
C LEU A 3 -17.64 -2.42 -8.14
N GLU A 4 -18.35 -1.92 -9.13
CA GLU A 4 -18.34 -2.48 -10.47
C GLU A 4 -17.01 -2.21 -11.17
N ARG A 5 -16.65 -3.07 -12.13
CA ARG A 5 -15.38 -2.96 -12.87
C ARG A 5 -15.20 -1.60 -13.54
N CYS A 6 -16.29 -1.02 -14.07
CA CYS A 6 -16.27 0.32 -14.69
C CYS A 6 -15.92 1.42 -13.66
N GLN A 7 -16.42 1.34 -12.43
CA GLN A 7 -16.12 2.31 -11.38
C GLN A 7 -14.66 2.21 -10.93
N LEU A 8 -14.14 0.99 -10.80
CA LEU A 8 -12.72 0.75 -10.50
C LEU A 8 -11.83 1.29 -11.62
N LYS A 9 -12.22 1.09 -12.89
CA LYS A 9 -11.50 1.65 -14.04
C LYS A 9 -11.51 3.18 -14.00
N ASN A 10 -12.67 3.80 -13.76
CA ASN A 10 -12.78 5.26 -13.68
C ASN A 10 -11.86 5.86 -12.61
N TRP A 11 -11.74 5.21 -11.43
CA TRP A 11 -10.80 5.62 -10.41
C TRP A 11 -9.34 5.50 -10.85
N LYS A 12 -8.98 4.38 -11.49
CA LYS A 12 -7.62 4.18 -12.03
C LYS A 12 -7.28 5.23 -13.08
N ASP A 13 -8.16 5.45 -14.05
CA ASP A 13 -7.97 6.44 -15.12
C ASP A 13 -7.84 7.87 -14.53
N TYR A 14 -8.65 8.22 -13.52
CA TYR A 14 -8.60 9.55 -12.92
C TYR A 14 -7.34 9.78 -12.08
N LEU A 15 -6.90 8.77 -11.33
CA LEU A 15 -5.62 8.83 -10.61
C LEU A 15 -4.46 8.99 -11.58
N GLU A 16 -4.43 8.21 -12.67
CA GLU A 16 -3.40 8.32 -13.70
C GLU A 16 -3.40 9.70 -14.37
N PHE A 17 -4.58 10.28 -14.61
CA PHE A 17 -4.72 11.64 -15.13
C PHE A 17 -4.12 12.69 -14.19
N GLU A 18 -4.50 12.72 -12.90
CA GLU A 18 -3.96 13.74 -11.96
C GLU A 18 -2.45 13.52 -11.73
N VAL A 19 -1.98 12.28 -11.67
CA VAL A 19 -0.53 11.98 -11.57
C VAL A 19 0.22 12.54 -12.78
N ALA A 20 -0.34 12.45 -13.98
CA ALA A 20 0.25 13.04 -15.17
C ALA A 20 0.24 14.59 -15.16
N GLN A 21 -0.70 15.22 -14.44
CA GLN A 21 -0.68 16.68 -14.25
C GLN A 21 0.40 17.15 -13.26
N GLY A 22 0.80 16.29 -12.32
CA GLY A 22 1.95 16.54 -11.44
C GLY A 22 1.70 17.44 -10.23
N ASP A 23 0.47 17.87 -9.96
CA ASP A 23 0.15 18.63 -8.74
C ASP A 23 0.05 17.69 -7.53
N ALA A 24 1.11 17.64 -6.73
CA ALA A 24 1.23 16.72 -5.60
C ALA A 24 0.12 16.85 -4.55
N LYS A 25 -0.38 18.07 -4.32
CA LYS A 25 -1.46 18.31 -3.36
C LYS A 25 -2.77 17.73 -3.89
N ARG A 26 -3.08 17.99 -5.17
CA ARG A 26 -4.29 17.44 -5.81
C ARG A 26 -4.25 15.92 -5.88
N ILE A 27 -3.11 15.35 -6.24
CA ILE A 27 -2.90 13.91 -6.33
C ILE A 27 -3.14 13.25 -4.96
N SER A 28 -2.53 13.79 -3.89
CA SER A 28 -2.70 13.27 -2.53
C SER A 28 -4.16 13.32 -2.06
N VAL A 29 -4.85 14.44 -2.30
CA VAL A 29 -6.28 14.59 -1.99
C VAL A 29 -7.12 13.58 -2.78
N LEU A 30 -6.79 13.34 -4.05
CA LEU A 30 -7.51 12.37 -4.87
C LEU A 30 -7.31 10.93 -4.36
N PHE A 31 -6.08 10.56 -3.98
CA PHE A 31 -5.79 9.25 -3.41
C PHE A 31 -6.60 9.01 -2.13
N GLU A 32 -6.59 9.95 -1.18
CA GLU A 32 -7.37 9.82 0.06
C GLU A 32 -8.86 9.66 -0.22
N ARG A 33 -9.41 10.45 -1.16
CA ARG A 33 -10.81 10.32 -1.57
C ARG A 33 -11.10 8.97 -2.23
N CYS A 34 -10.18 8.47 -3.05
CA CYS A 34 -10.30 7.16 -3.68
C CYS A 34 -10.35 6.05 -2.63
N LEU A 35 -9.49 6.11 -1.61
CA LEU A 35 -9.41 5.09 -0.57
C LEU A 35 -10.67 5.01 0.30
N ILE A 36 -11.46 6.08 0.44
CA ILE A 36 -12.78 6.01 1.11
C ILE A 36 -13.70 4.98 0.41
N ALA A 37 -13.73 4.97 -0.92
CA ALA A 37 -14.58 4.05 -1.70
C ALA A 37 -13.88 2.72 -1.99
N CYS A 38 -12.55 2.75 -2.17
CA CYS A 38 -11.76 1.63 -2.67
C CYS A 38 -10.91 0.94 -1.58
N ALA A 39 -11.18 1.19 -0.30
CA ALA A 39 -10.37 0.65 0.81
C ALA A 39 -10.16 -0.87 0.77
N LEU A 40 -11.13 -1.63 0.26
CA LEU A 40 -11.06 -3.09 0.18
C LEU A 40 -10.29 -3.62 -1.05
N TYR A 41 -9.72 -2.73 -1.86
CA TYR A 41 -8.96 -3.08 -3.06
C TYR A 41 -7.47 -2.74 -2.84
N GLU A 42 -6.66 -3.76 -2.58
CA GLU A 42 -5.22 -3.66 -2.31
C GLU A 42 -4.46 -2.85 -3.36
N ASP A 43 -4.79 -3.03 -4.64
CA ASP A 43 -4.21 -2.29 -5.78
C ASP A 43 -4.13 -0.77 -5.56
N PHE A 44 -5.15 -0.17 -4.94
CA PHE A 44 -5.21 1.28 -4.77
C PHE A 44 -4.27 1.77 -3.66
N TRP A 45 -4.09 0.97 -2.61
CA TRP A 45 -3.12 1.26 -1.55
C TRP A 45 -1.70 1.20 -2.10
N LEU A 46 -1.35 0.13 -2.82
CA LEU A 46 -0.02 -0.04 -3.42
C LEU A 46 0.31 1.07 -4.43
N ARG A 47 -0.67 1.52 -5.21
CA ARG A 47 -0.50 2.67 -6.11
C ARG A 47 -0.20 3.96 -5.35
N TYR A 48 -0.87 4.19 -4.23
CA TYR A 48 -0.61 5.39 -3.43
C TYR A 48 0.78 5.35 -2.79
N LEU A 49 1.14 4.21 -2.21
CA LEU A 49 2.46 3.98 -1.61
C LEU A 49 3.59 4.18 -2.62
N ARG A 50 3.48 3.57 -3.81
CA ARG A 50 4.44 3.78 -4.90
C ARG A 50 4.55 5.25 -5.29
N TYR A 51 3.42 5.95 -5.40
CA TYR A 51 3.44 7.38 -5.73
C TYR A 51 4.21 8.19 -4.66
N LEU A 52 3.96 7.93 -3.38
CA LEU A 52 4.64 8.60 -2.28
C LEU A 52 6.15 8.28 -2.26
N GLU A 53 6.53 7.03 -2.50
CA GLU A 53 7.93 6.58 -2.53
C GLU A 53 8.71 7.17 -3.73
N GLU A 54 8.09 7.28 -4.92
CA GLU A 54 8.77 7.73 -6.14
C GLU A 54 8.78 9.24 -6.34
N LYS A 55 7.71 9.95 -5.91
CA LYS A 55 7.45 11.33 -6.36
C LYS A 55 7.55 12.38 -5.27
N VAL A 56 7.65 11.98 -4.00
CA VAL A 56 7.64 12.94 -2.90
C VAL A 56 8.76 12.63 -1.91
N THR A 57 9.67 13.59 -1.75
CA THR A 57 10.76 13.51 -0.78
C THR A 57 10.24 13.71 0.63
N ASP A 58 10.82 13.01 1.62
CA ASP A 58 10.54 13.18 3.06
C ASP A 58 9.11 12.82 3.51
N ASN A 59 8.54 11.78 2.89
CA ASN A 59 7.18 11.30 3.18
C ASN A 59 7.12 10.08 4.09
N THR A 60 8.20 9.75 4.80
CA THR A 60 8.30 8.50 5.56
C THR A 60 7.15 8.30 6.56
N GLU A 61 6.76 9.35 7.28
CA GLU A 61 5.64 9.28 8.22
C GLU A 61 4.29 9.08 7.53
N ILE A 62 4.08 9.72 6.37
CA ILE A 62 2.86 9.54 5.57
C ILE A 62 2.79 8.12 5.02
N ILE A 63 3.91 7.61 4.50
CA ILE A 63 3.99 6.24 3.96
C ILE A 63 3.69 5.23 5.08
N ARG A 64 4.25 5.42 6.27
CA ARG A 64 3.96 4.58 7.44
C ARG A 64 2.48 4.62 7.84
N ASP A 65 1.85 5.80 7.87
CA ASP A 65 0.41 5.93 8.12
C ASP A 65 -0.42 5.18 7.08
N VAL A 66 -0.09 5.31 5.79
CA VAL A 66 -0.80 4.62 4.71
C VAL A 66 -0.66 3.11 4.85
N TYR A 67 0.54 2.59 5.12
CA TYR A 67 0.74 1.17 5.40
C TYR A 67 -0.03 0.71 6.64
N GLU A 68 -0.02 1.50 7.71
CA GLU A 68 -0.71 1.15 8.95
C GLU A 68 -2.22 1.04 8.73
N ARG A 69 -2.84 2.02 8.06
CA ARG A 69 -4.26 1.93 7.69
C ARG A 69 -4.54 0.73 6.78
N ALA A 70 -3.71 0.52 5.76
CA ALA A 70 -3.91 -0.56 4.80
C ALA A 70 -3.82 -1.93 5.50
N CYS A 71 -2.73 -2.20 6.23
CA CYS A 71 -2.44 -3.48 6.86
C CYS A 71 -3.23 -3.73 8.14
N THR A 72 -3.47 -2.72 8.99
CA THR A 72 -4.08 -2.95 10.30
C THR A 72 -5.59 -2.75 10.33
N ILE A 73 -6.17 -2.02 9.37
CA ILE A 73 -7.62 -1.76 9.34
C ILE A 73 -8.28 -2.59 8.24
N HIS A 74 -7.80 -2.49 7.01
CA HIS A 74 -8.50 -3.00 5.83
C HIS A 74 -8.03 -4.39 5.35
N HIS A 75 -6.73 -4.66 5.42
CA HIS A 75 -6.08 -5.83 4.81
C HIS A 75 -5.26 -6.67 5.81
N LYS A 76 -5.79 -6.85 7.02
CA LYS A 76 -5.16 -7.55 8.17
C LYS A 76 -4.52 -8.91 7.88
N LYS A 77 -5.05 -9.64 6.91
CA LYS A 77 -4.60 -11.00 6.57
C LYS A 77 -4.01 -11.09 5.16
N LYS A 78 -3.54 -9.98 4.61
CA LYS A 78 -2.90 -9.93 3.28
C LYS A 78 -1.38 -9.97 3.44
N PRO A 79 -0.74 -11.12 3.21
CA PRO A 79 0.70 -11.27 3.45
C PRO A 79 1.52 -10.40 2.50
N SER A 80 1.11 -10.30 1.22
CA SER A 80 1.72 -9.46 0.19
C SER A 80 1.92 -8.01 0.65
N LEU A 81 0.86 -7.39 1.19
CA LEU A 81 0.90 -6.01 1.62
C LEU A 81 1.77 -5.80 2.86
N HIS A 82 1.74 -6.73 3.81
CA HIS A 82 2.57 -6.68 5.01
C HIS A 82 4.06 -6.90 4.68
N LEU A 83 4.34 -7.74 3.69
CA LEU A 83 5.68 -7.98 3.18
C LEU A 83 6.22 -6.74 2.47
N HIS A 84 5.39 -6.07 1.65
CA HIS A 84 5.76 -4.80 1.03
C HIS A 84 6.09 -3.73 2.09
N TRP A 85 5.31 -3.67 3.18
CA TRP A 85 5.63 -2.79 4.31
C TRP A 85 6.93 -3.20 5.03
N ALA A 86 7.17 -4.50 5.22
CA ALA A 86 8.40 -4.99 5.83
C ALA A 86 9.64 -4.58 5.03
N VAL A 87 9.62 -4.76 3.71
CA VAL A 87 10.69 -4.35 2.80
C VAL A 87 10.92 -2.83 2.88
N TYR A 88 9.83 -2.05 2.89
CA TYR A 88 9.95 -0.60 3.05
C TYR A 88 10.64 -0.22 4.38
N GLU A 89 10.22 -0.80 5.51
CA GLU A 89 10.84 -0.50 6.81
C GLU A 89 12.29 -0.96 6.88
N GLU A 90 12.66 -2.07 6.24
CA GLU A 90 14.04 -2.52 6.11
C GLU A 90 14.90 -1.51 5.34
N MET A 91 14.38 -0.96 4.24
CA MET A 91 15.05 0.11 3.48
C MET A 91 15.22 1.40 4.29
N GLN A 92 14.33 1.65 5.26
CA GLN A 92 14.46 2.77 6.21
C GLN A 92 15.37 2.45 7.42
N GLY A 93 15.92 1.22 7.50
CA GLY A 93 16.78 0.77 8.60
C GLY A 93 16.04 0.24 9.84
N ASN A 94 14.72 0.06 9.78
CA ASN A 94 13.88 -0.42 10.87
C ASN A 94 13.69 -1.94 10.85
N TYR A 95 14.78 -2.68 11.00
CA TYR A 95 14.80 -4.16 10.92
C TYR A 95 13.87 -4.83 11.94
N ASP A 96 13.79 -4.30 13.16
CA ASP A 96 12.91 -4.84 14.19
C ASP A 96 11.45 -4.81 13.75
N LYS A 97 11.00 -3.69 13.16
CA LYS A 97 9.63 -3.56 12.68
C LYS A 97 9.39 -4.46 11.47
N ALA A 98 10.33 -4.49 10.52
CA ALA A 98 10.25 -5.32 9.32
C ALA A 98 10.03 -6.80 9.66
N ALA A 99 10.73 -7.35 10.66
CA ALA A 99 10.63 -8.76 11.03
C ALA A 99 9.25 -9.18 11.61
N ILE A 100 8.51 -8.25 12.22
CA ILE A 100 7.27 -8.55 12.92
C ILE A 100 6.06 -8.47 11.98
N LEU A 101 6.12 -7.62 10.95
CA LEU A 101 5.00 -7.34 10.05
C LEU A 101 4.47 -8.57 9.30
N PRO A 102 5.31 -9.42 8.68
CA PRO A 102 4.82 -10.63 7.99
C PRO A 102 4.16 -11.61 8.96
N ARG A 103 4.74 -11.79 10.15
CA ARG A 103 4.22 -12.69 11.20
C ARG A 103 2.82 -12.28 11.65
N LYS A 104 2.55 -10.97 11.73
CA LYS A 104 1.21 -10.44 12.08
C LYS A 104 0.16 -10.75 11.02
N ALA A 105 0.53 -10.73 9.74
CA ALA A 105 -0.40 -10.96 8.64
C ALA A 105 -0.85 -12.42 8.56
N THR A 106 0.04 -13.32 8.92
CA THR A 106 -0.09 -14.74 8.63
C THR A 106 -0.34 -15.62 9.86
N GLY A 107 -0.14 -15.09 11.06
CA GLY A 107 -0.43 -15.78 12.33
C GLY A 107 0.58 -16.86 12.72
N GLU A 108 1.36 -17.38 11.76
CA GLU A 108 2.51 -18.29 11.84
C GLU A 108 2.63 -18.87 10.42
N VAL A 109 3.62 -18.43 9.64
CA VAL A 109 3.86 -18.96 8.29
C VAL A 109 5.30 -19.45 8.19
N SER A 110 5.48 -20.58 7.52
CA SER A 110 6.78 -21.20 7.35
C SER A 110 7.66 -20.38 6.40
N ALA A 111 8.98 -20.52 6.51
CA ALA A 111 9.93 -19.76 5.71
C ALA A 111 9.72 -19.98 4.20
N GLU A 112 9.29 -21.18 3.80
CA GLU A 112 9.09 -21.55 2.39
C GLU A 112 7.94 -20.78 1.71
N GLU A 113 6.89 -20.44 2.46
CA GLU A 113 5.78 -19.62 1.93
C GLU A 113 6.15 -18.14 1.84
N LEU A 114 7.07 -17.66 2.70
CA LEU A 114 7.63 -16.31 2.57
C LEU A 114 8.53 -16.19 1.33
N GLU A 115 9.36 -17.20 1.07
CA GLU A 115 10.19 -17.29 -0.13
C GLU A 115 9.35 -17.30 -1.40
N GLY A 116 8.28 -18.12 -1.42
CA GLY A 116 7.32 -18.16 -2.54
C GLY A 116 6.58 -16.84 -2.80
N LEU A 117 6.34 -16.03 -1.76
CA LEU A 117 5.74 -14.70 -1.89
C LEU A 117 6.74 -13.61 -2.33
N LEU A 118 8.01 -13.79 -1.96
CA LEU A 118 9.12 -12.93 -2.39
C LEU A 118 9.62 -13.25 -3.80
N GLY A 119 9.29 -14.43 -4.33
CA GLY A 119 9.77 -14.89 -5.64
C GLY A 119 11.27 -15.16 -5.67
N VAL A 120 11.85 -15.52 -4.52
CA VAL A 120 13.26 -15.96 -4.35
C VAL A 120 13.33 -17.44 -4.09
#